data_AF-A0A1B6GFM8-F1
#
_entry.id   AF-A0A1B6GFM8-F1
#
_cell.length_a   1.000
_cell.length_b   1.000
_cell.length_c   1.000
_cell.angle_alpha   90.00
_cell.angle_beta   90.00
_cell.angle_gamma   90.00
#
_symmetry.space_group_name_H-M   'P 1'
#
loop_
_entity.id
_entity.type
_entity.pdbx_description
1 polymer ?
#
loop_
_entity_poly.entity_id
_entity_poly.type
_entity_poly.pdbx_seq_one_letter_code
_entity_poly.pdbx_strand_id
1 'polypeptide(L)'
;KKSTEDTCDYREYLMEYNNTPIPGLHCSPSQVLNSRRIRTELPVSKELLEPKVQENISDLLAIRQGITKKFHDSQRLKSVLIFKPGDNVVFRTRNDKYWEKGYIKEQANEPRSYCWEKRCR
;
A
#
# COMPACT_ATOMS: atom_id res chain seq x y z
N LYS A 1 -3.30 1.27 18.48
CA LYS A 1 -2.43 2.04 17.54
C LYS A 1 -1.13 2.23 18.28
N LYS A 2 0.04 2.21 17.63
CA LYS A 2 1.31 2.24 18.38
C LYS A 2 1.42 3.45 19.33
N SER A 3 0.93 4.62 18.91
CA SER A 3 0.90 5.83 19.76
C SER A 3 -0.03 5.76 20.98
N THR A 4 -1.08 4.94 20.93
CA THR A 4 -1.95 4.73 22.11
C THR A 4 -1.32 3.78 23.12
N GLU A 5 -0.41 2.92 22.68
CA GLU A 5 0.32 1.99 23.55
C GLU A 5 1.46 2.71 24.29
N ASP A 6 2.19 3.59 23.58
CA ASP A 6 3.36 4.29 24.12
C ASP A 6 3.00 5.67 24.72
N THR A 7 1.71 6.04 24.75
CA THR A 7 1.18 7.29 25.35
C THR A 7 1.82 8.58 24.83
N CYS A 8 2.12 8.67 23.54
CA CYS A 8 2.64 9.89 22.90
C CYS A 8 1.76 10.37 21.73
N ASP A 9 2.00 11.60 21.25
CA ASP A 9 1.26 12.14 20.10
C ASP A 9 1.62 11.34 18.83
N TYR A 10 0.61 10.94 18.06
CA TYR A 10 0.81 10.23 16.79
C TYR A 10 1.67 11.03 15.79
N ARG A 11 1.71 12.36 15.93
CA ARG A 11 2.52 13.25 15.10
C ARG A 11 4.02 12.99 15.25
N GLU A 12 4.47 12.55 16.41
CA GLU A 12 5.87 12.20 16.65
C GLU A 12 6.28 11.00 15.77
N TYR A 13 5.49 9.93 15.75
CA TYR A 13 5.76 8.80 14.84
C TYR A 13 5.67 9.18 13.37
N LEU A 14 4.74 10.05 12.99
CA LEU A 14 4.62 10.50 11.62
C LEU A 14 5.87 11.31 11.22
N MET A 15 6.37 12.14 12.12
CA MET A 15 7.61 12.89 11.93
C MET A 15 8.82 11.95 11.76
N GLU A 16 8.96 10.95 12.62
CA GLU A 16 10.04 9.96 12.52
C GLU A 16 9.94 9.12 11.23
N TYR A 17 8.74 8.67 10.88
CA TYR A 17 8.48 7.94 9.63
C TYR A 17 8.87 8.78 8.41
N ASN A 18 8.49 10.06 8.39
CA ASN A 18 8.81 10.97 7.30
C ASN A 18 10.31 11.31 7.18
N ASN A 19 11.08 11.15 8.27
CA ASN A 19 12.53 11.33 8.27
C ASN A 19 13.31 10.02 8.06
N THR A 20 12.65 8.87 8.16
CA THR A 20 13.27 7.57 7.92
C THR A 20 13.56 7.38 6.41
N PRO A 21 14.80 7.02 6.01
CA PRO A 21 15.11 6.75 4.61
C PRO A 21 14.25 5.63 4.03
N ILE A 22 13.74 5.82 2.82
CA ILE A 22 12.93 4.80 2.14
C ILE A 22 13.86 3.67 1.69
N PRO A 23 13.60 2.40 2.05
CA PRO A 23 14.45 1.28 1.63
C PRO A 23 14.60 1.23 0.11
N GLY A 24 15.83 1.10 -0.38
CA GLY A 24 16.16 1.11 -1.81
C GLY A 24 16.17 2.50 -2.45
N LEU A 25 16.01 3.56 -1.67
CA LEU A 25 16.20 4.95 -2.08
C LEU A 25 17.13 5.65 -1.07
N HIS A 26 17.90 6.64 -1.53
CA HIS A 26 18.85 7.35 -0.66
C HIS A 26 18.24 8.55 0.10
N CYS A 27 16.91 8.69 0.06
CA CYS A 27 16.20 9.82 0.68
C CYS A 27 14.96 9.39 1.48
N SER A 28 14.54 10.25 2.41
CA SER A 28 13.33 10.08 3.20
C SER A 28 12.11 10.74 2.54
N PRO A 29 10.87 10.40 2.93
CA PRO A 29 9.67 11.05 2.40
C PRO A 29 9.70 12.58 2.50
N SER A 30 10.19 13.13 3.62
CA SER A 30 10.31 14.58 3.79
C SER A 30 11.32 15.21 2.81
N GLN A 31 12.39 14.50 2.47
CA GLN A 31 13.37 14.99 1.49
C GLN A 31 12.79 14.96 0.06
N VAL A 32 11.91 14.00 -0.25
CA VAL A 32 11.21 13.97 -1.55
C VAL A 32 10.21 15.11 -1.66
N LEU A 33 9.42 15.36 -0.61
CA LEU A 33 8.31 16.32 -0.64
C LEU A 33 8.77 17.77 -0.40
N ASN A 34 9.65 17.97 0.58
CA ASN A 34 10.04 19.30 1.07
C ASN A 34 11.51 19.64 0.76
N SER A 35 12.24 18.77 0.05
CA SER A 35 13.68 18.91 -0.18
C SER A 35 14.52 19.02 1.11
N ARG A 36 14.00 18.66 2.29
CA ARG A 36 14.75 18.77 3.55
C ARG A 36 14.32 17.73 4.57
N ARG A 37 15.17 17.49 5.57
CA ARG A 37 14.80 16.71 6.77
C ARG A 37 14.11 17.62 7.79
N ILE A 38 13.12 17.08 8.48
CA ILE A 38 12.46 17.75 9.60
C ILE A 38 13.33 17.53 10.84
N ARG A 39 13.39 18.52 11.72
CA ARG A 39 14.08 18.40 13.01
C ARG A 39 13.32 17.40 13.88
N THR A 40 14.01 16.37 14.35
CA THR A 40 13.50 15.36 15.27
C THR A 40 14.11 15.54 16.66
N GLU A 41 13.70 14.69 17.61
CA GLU A 41 14.28 14.63 18.96
C GLU A 41 15.73 14.10 18.94
N LEU A 42 16.09 13.33 17.91
CA LEU A 42 17.45 12.86 17.74
C LEU A 42 18.36 14.02 17.30
N PRO A 43 19.56 14.15 17.90
CA PRO A 43 20.50 15.18 17.49
C PRO A 43 20.96 14.91 16.05
N VAL A 44 20.81 15.92 15.19
CA VAL A 44 21.24 15.90 13.79
C VAL A 44 22.02 17.16 13.46
N SER A 45 22.96 17.07 12.52
CA SER A 45 23.73 18.23 12.08
C SER A 45 22.81 19.25 11.39
N LYS A 46 23.11 20.54 11.59
CA LYS A 46 22.30 21.64 11.02
C LYS A 46 22.31 21.61 9.48
N GLU A 47 23.43 21.25 8.89
CA GLU A 47 23.61 21.10 7.43
C GLU A 47 22.61 20.12 6.82
N LEU A 48 22.23 19.05 7.53
CA LEU A 48 21.26 18.06 7.04
C LEU A 48 19.80 18.56 7.09
N LEU A 49 19.53 19.65 7.81
CA LEU A 49 18.20 20.28 7.91
C LEU A 49 17.97 21.33 6.83
N GLU A 50 19.03 21.72 6.10
CA GLU A 50 18.97 22.67 5.01
C GLU A 50 18.28 22.06 3.78
N PRO A 51 17.54 22.87 3.00
CA PRO A 51 16.93 22.40 1.76
C PRO A 51 17.98 21.96 0.73
N LYS A 52 17.91 20.69 0.35
CA LYS A 52 18.65 20.05 -0.73
C LYS A 52 17.71 19.24 -1.62
N VAL A 53 17.55 19.69 -2.85
CA VAL A 53 16.81 18.97 -3.89
C VAL A 53 17.51 17.64 -4.16
N GLN A 54 16.71 16.58 -4.19
CA GLN A 54 17.17 15.22 -4.47
C GLN A 54 16.93 14.92 -5.94
N GLU A 55 17.99 14.56 -6.66
CA GLU A 55 17.95 14.35 -8.11
C GLU A 55 17.51 12.91 -8.46
N ASN A 56 16.95 12.74 -9.66
CA ASN A 56 16.61 11.43 -10.24
C ASN A 56 15.64 10.55 -9.42
N ILE A 57 14.93 11.12 -8.42
CA ILE A 57 13.99 10.32 -7.60
C ILE A 57 12.85 9.77 -8.46
N SER A 58 12.31 10.56 -9.38
CA SER A 58 11.21 10.15 -10.27
C SER A 58 11.54 8.87 -11.02
N ASP A 59 12.76 8.81 -11.55
CA ASP A 59 13.21 7.72 -12.40
C ASP A 59 13.47 6.47 -11.56
N LEU A 60 14.10 6.62 -10.39
CA LEU A 60 14.27 5.54 -9.42
C LEU A 60 12.93 4.97 -8.95
N LEU A 61 11.93 5.83 -8.70
CA LEU A 61 10.59 5.41 -8.35
C LEU A 61 9.91 4.66 -9.50
N ALA A 62 10.04 5.14 -10.74
CA ALA A 62 9.48 4.47 -11.91
C ALA A 62 10.11 3.08 -12.13
N ILE A 63 11.44 2.97 -12.02
CA ILE A 63 12.16 1.70 -12.10
C ILE A 63 11.64 0.73 -11.05
N ARG A 64 11.54 1.20 -9.80
CA ARG A 64 11.05 0.39 -8.68
C ARG A 64 9.61 -0.08 -8.89
N GLN A 65 8.72 0.81 -9.33
CA GLN A 65 7.34 0.46 -9.67
C GLN A 65 7.31 -0.60 -10.78
N GLY A 66 8.18 -0.49 -11.79
CA GLY A 66 8.34 -1.49 -12.85
C GLY A 66 8.78 -2.85 -12.32
N ILE A 67 9.75 -2.89 -11.40
CA ILE A 67 10.21 -4.12 -10.75
C ILE A 67 9.09 -4.77 -9.93
N THR A 68 8.42 -3.99 -9.07
CA THR A 68 7.29 -4.48 -8.25
C THR A 68 6.18 -5.03 -9.14
N LYS A 69 5.82 -4.32 -10.21
CA LYS A 69 4.84 -4.77 -11.20
C LYS A 69 5.27 -6.09 -11.84
N LYS A 70 6.51 -6.19 -12.33
CA LYS A 70 7.05 -7.41 -12.96
C LYS A 70 6.96 -8.61 -12.01
N PHE A 71 7.38 -8.46 -10.76
CA PHE A 71 7.31 -9.55 -9.79
C PHE A 71 5.86 -9.95 -9.48
N HIS A 72 4.98 -8.98 -9.23
CA HIS A 72 3.56 -9.23 -9.00
C HIS A 72 2.90 -9.95 -10.19
N ASP A 73 3.17 -9.51 -11.42
CA ASP A 73 2.58 -10.07 -12.63
C ASP A 73 3.16 -11.46 -12.96
N SER A 74 4.44 -11.69 -12.66
CA SER A 74 5.10 -13.00 -12.85
C SER A 74 4.62 -14.10 -11.92
N GLN A 75 4.10 -13.74 -10.74
CA GLN A 75 3.56 -14.67 -9.74
C GLN A 75 2.09 -15.05 -10.01
N ARG A 76 1.51 -14.58 -11.12
CA ARG A 76 0.13 -14.91 -11.50
C ARG A 76 0.02 -16.41 -11.83
N LEU A 77 -1.04 -17.06 -11.31
CA LEU A 77 -1.43 -18.40 -11.77
C LEU A 77 -1.64 -18.39 -13.30
N LYS A 78 -1.08 -19.38 -14.00
CA LYS A 78 -1.15 -19.51 -15.48
C LYS A 78 -2.58 -19.47 -16.03
N SER A 79 -3.58 -19.86 -15.24
CA SER A 79 -5.00 -19.73 -15.57
C SER A 79 -5.68 -18.79 -14.57
N VAL A 80 -6.23 -17.70 -15.11
CA VAL A 80 -7.17 -16.86 -14.36
C VAL A 80 -8.46 -17.65 -14.29
N LEU A 81 -8.92 -17.96 -13.08
CA LEU A 81 -10.28 -18.45 -12.89
C LEU A 81 -11.24 -17.33 -13.30
N ILE A 82 -11.79 -17.46 -14.51
CA ILE A 82 -12.87 -16.59 -14.99
C ILE A 82 -14.16 -17.27 -14.57
N PHE A 83 -14.90 -16.61 -13.70
CA PHE A 83 -16.20 -17.09 -13.27
C PHE A 83 -17.28 -16.62 -14.25
N LYS A 84 -18.27 -17.47 -14.45
CA LYS A 84 -19.44 -17.17 -15.26
C LYS A 84 -20.63 -16.81 -14.36
N PRO A 85 -21.57 -15.99 -14.86
CA PRO A 85 -22.88 -15.84 -14.21
C PRO A 85 -23.51 -17.20 -13.90
N GLY A 86 -23.95 -17.39 -12.65
CA GLY A 86 -24.50 -18.64 -12.13
C GLY A 86 -23.51 -19.58 -11.44
N ASP A 87 -22.19 -19.30 -11.50
CA ASP A 87 -21.20 -20.12 -10.81
C ASP A 87 -21.36 -20.00 -9.29
N ASN A 88 -21.35 -21.15 -8.61
CA ASN A 88 -21.41 -21.19 -7.15
C ASN A 88 -20.06 -20.78 -6.56
N VAL A 89 -20.08 -19.81 -5.66
CA VAL A 89 -18.89 -19.29 -4.99
C VAL A 89 -19.13 -19.16 -3.49
N VAL A 90 -18.03 -19.08 -2.75
CA VAL A 90 -18.05 -18.67 -1.34
C VAL A 90 -17.44 -17.29 -1.22
N PHE A 91 -18.10 -16.40 -0.51
CA PHE A 91 -17.65 -15.03 -0.28
C PHE A 91 -17.56 -14.77 1.22
N ARG A 92 -16.76 -13.77 1.58
CA ARG A 92 -16.62 -13.30 2.97
C ARG A 92 -16.44 -11.80 2.96
N THR A 93 -17.37 -11.08 3.57
CA THR A 93 -17.25 -9.64 3.79
C THR A 93 -16.36 -9.38 5.00
N ARG A 94 -15.80 -8.17 5.13
CA ARG A 94 -14.98 -7.78 6.29
C ARG A 94 -15.69 -7.98 7.64
N ASN A 95 -17.02 -7.89 7.66
CA ASN A 95 -17.83 -8.03 8.87
C ASN A 95 -18.28 -9.48 9.14
N ASP A 96 -18.09 -10.39 8.19
CA ASP A 96 -18.58 -11.76 8.31
C ASP A 96 -17.54 -12.63 9.04
N LYS A 97 -18.00 -13.36 10.06
CA LYS A 97 -17.15 -14.29 10.82
C LYS A 97 -16.81 -15.57 10.03
N TYR A 98 -17.69 -15.97 9.12
CA TYR A 98 -17.58 -17.21 8.36
C TYR A 98 -17.75 -16.95 6.86
N TRP A 99 -17.29 -17.89 6.04
CA TRP A 99 -17.54 -17.89 4.60
C TRP A 99 -19.00 -18.26 4.34
N GLU A 100 -19.66 -17.48 3.50
CA GLU A 100 -21.04 -17.71 3.09
C GLU A 100 -21.12 -18.19 1.65
N LYS A 101 -22.16 -18.96 1.34
CA LYS A 101 -22.39 -19.51 0.00
C LYS A 101 -23.25 -18.57 -0.82
N GLY A 102 -22.90 -18.39 -2.09
CA GLY A 102 -23.68 -17.64 -3.06
C GLY A 102 -23.35 -18.04 -4.48
N TYR A 103 -23.78 -17.20 -5.40
CA TYR A 103 -23.48 -17.35 -6.81
C TYR A 103 -23.10 -16.00 -7.41
N ILE A 104 -22.42 -16.06 -8.55
CA ILE A 104 -22.04 -14.87 -9.30
C ILE A 104 -23.23 -14.44 -10.15
N LYS A 105 -23.66 -13.19 -9.99
CA LYS A 105 -24.72 -12.58 -10.78
C LYS A 105 -24.18 -12.12 -12.13
N GLU A 106 -23.08 -11.38 -12.12
CA GLU A 106 -22.45 -10.82 -13.31
C GLU A 106 -21.00 -10.40 -13.04
N GLN A 107 -20.24 -10.18 -14.10
CA GLN A 107 -18.92 -9.57 -14.01
C GLN A 107 -19.06 -8.05 -13.85
N ALA A 108 -18.33 -7.46 -12.91
CA ALA A 108 -18.33 -6.01 -12.72
C ALA A 108 -17.45 -5.32 -13.77
N ASN A 109 -17.55 -3.99 -13.84
CA ASN A 109 -16.78 -3.19 -14.81
C ASN A 109 -15.27 -3.20 -14.49
N GLU A 110 -14.93 -3.36 -13.21
CA GLU A 110 -13.54 -3.42 -12.74
C GLU A 110 -12.91 -4.80 -12.99
N PRO A 111 -11.61 -4.86 -13.31
CA PRO A 111 -10.93 -6.11 -13.60
C PRO A 111 -10.91 -7.03 -12.37
N ARG A 112 -11.29 -8.29 -12.57
CA ARG A 112 -11.38 -9.34 -11.53
C ARG A 112 -12.42 -9.07 -10.43
N SER A 113 -13.35 -8.14 -10.67
CA SER A 113 -14.47 -7.87 -9.79
C SER A 113 -15.73 -8.54 -10.33
N TYR A 114 -16.55 -9.08 -9.43
CA TYR A 114 -17.81 -9.76 -9.75
C TYR A 114 -18.89 -9.33 -8.78
N CYS A 115 -20.11 -9.14 -9.29
CA CYS A 115 -21.30 -8.98 -8.49
C CYS A 115 -21.79 -10.37 -8.07
N TRP A 116 -22.07 -10.56 -6.77
CA TRP A 116 -22.53 -11.84 -6.22
C TRP A 116 -23.81 -11.64 -5.41
N GLU A 117 -24.55 -12.73 -5.24
CA GLU A 117 -25.78 -12.75 -4.45
C GLU A 117 -25.79 -13.93 -3.48
N LYS A 118 -26.35 -13.69 -2.28
CA LYS A 118 -26.48 -14.74 -1.26
C LYS A 118 -27.48 -15.77 -1.73
N ARG A 119 -27.14 -17.04 -1.59
CA ARG A 119 -28.14 -18.09 -1.80
C ARG A 119 -29.03 -18.14 -0.57
N CYS A 120 -30.26 -17.66 -0.68
CA CYS A 120 -31.29 -17.89 0.34
C CYS A 120 -31.55 -19.40 0.47
N ARG A 121 -31.71 -19.86 1.71
CA ARG A 121 -32.16 -21.22 2.01
C ARG A 121 -33.63 -21.37 1.70
#